data_AF-A0A2J0LAA4-F1
#
_entry.id   AF-A0A2J0LAA4-F1
#
_cell.length_a   1.000
_cell.length_b   1.000
_cell.length_c   1.000
_cell.angle_alpha   90.00
_cell.angle_beta   90.00
_cell.angle_gamma   90.00
#
_symmetry.space_group_name_H-M   'P 1'
#
loop_
_entity.id
_entity.type
_entity.pdbx_description
1 polymer ?
#
loop_
_entity_poly.entity_id
_entity_poly.type
_entity_poly.pdbx_seq_one_letter_code
_entity_poly.pdbx_strand_id
1 'polypeptide(L)'
;MIEKAVTQADITWDEKGLPHSVAFDDKYFCELDGYAESLYAFCGGNQLIERFQKFNSETFVIGETGFGTGLNFLSAWQLFEKHAENNSRLHFVSLEKFPMTVNDLQRSLSIWKNLNREAGELVDQYGRICDSHEGQFLNGRITLTIIFDDVLNALDEMKRRS
;
A
#
# COMPACT_ATOMS: atom_id res chain seq x y z
N MET A 1 10.14 -18.69 19.55
CA MET A 1 10.06 -17.30 19.02
C MET A 1 8.74 -16.75 19.50
N ILE A 2 8.75 -15.63 20.21
CA ILE A 2 7.51 -14.97 20.65
C ILE A 2 7.09 -14.12 19.44
N GLU A 3 5.97 -14.45 18.80
CA GLU A 3 5.35 -13.59 17.78
C GLU A 3 5.13 -12.21 18.40
N LYS A 4 5.66 -11.16 17.79
CA LYS A 4 5.42 -9.78 18.25
C LYS A 4 4.00 -9.43 17.79
N ALA A 5 3.08 -9.36 18.75
CA ALA A 5 1.72 -8.93 18.45
C ALA A 5 1.76 -7.45 18.00
N VAL A 6 1.41 -7.20 16.74
CA VAL A 6 1.28 -5.85 16.19
C VAL A 6 -0.06 -5.28 16.64
N THR A 7 -0.05 -4.03 17.11
CA THR A 7 -1.29 -3.31 17.45
C THR A 7 -2.02 -2.90 16.18
N GLN A 8 -3.27 -3.31 16.01
CA GLN A 8 -4.10 -2.92 14.86
C GLN A 8 -4.54 -1.45 14.98
N ALA A 9 -4.82 -0.82 13.83
CA ALA A 9 -5.36 0.53 13.80
C ALA A 9 -6.74 0.59 14.49
N ASP A 10 -6.93 1.61 15.33
CA ASP A 10 -8.25 1.98 15.86
C ASP A 10 -8.90 2.99 14.91
N ILE A 11 -9.98 2.56 14.25
CA ILE A 11 -10.59 3.28 13.13
C ILE A 11 -12.04 3.61 13.47
N THR A 12 -12.37 4.90 13.40
CA THR A 12 -13.75 5.38 13.38
C THR A 12 -14.17 5.70 11.97
N TRP A 13 -15.48 5.66 11.72
CA TRP A 13 -16.05 5.90 10.40
C TRP A 13 -17.00 7.09 10.50
N ASP A 14 -16.85 8.07 9.61
CA ASP A 14 -17.77 9.20 9.56
C ASP A 14 -19.12 8.83 8.92
N GLU A 15 -20.06 9.77 8.90
CA GLU A 15 -21.39 9.58 8.30
C GLU A 15 -21.34 9.24 6.79
N LYS A 16 -20.20 9.50 6.13
CA LYS A 16 -19.95 9.21 4.71
C LYS A 16 -19.20 7.90 4.51
N GLY A 17 -18.85 7.19 5.58
CA GLY A 17 -18.15 5.92 5.54
C GLY A 17 -16.65 6.06 5.27
N LEU A 18 -16.04 7.21 5.57
CA LEU A 18 -14.60 7.40 5.46
C LEU A 18 -13.88 6.98 6.75
N PRO A 19 -12.74 6.27 6.65
CA PRO A 19 -11.96 5.85 7.81
C PRO A 19 -11.16 7.01 8.41
N HIS A 20 -11.24 7.12 9.74
CA HIS A 20 -10.54 8.09 10.56
C HIS A 20 -9.67 7.36 11.57
N SER A 21 -8.38 7.71 11.64
CA SER A 21 -7.47 7.11 12.62
C SER A 21 -7.64 7.78 13.97
N VAL A 22 -8.10 7.05 14.99
CA VAL A 22 -8.24 7.58 16.35
C VAL A 22 -6.88 7.88 16.96
N ALA A 23 -5.87 7.06 16.64
CA ALA A 23 -4.52 7.18 17.21
C ALA A 23 -3.74 8.41 16.70
N PHE A 24 -4.04 8.86 15.48
CA PHE A 24 -3.36 10.01 14.84
C PHE A 24 -4.25 11.25 14.71
N ASP A 25 -5.53 11.14 15.08
CA ASP A 25 -6.57 12.18 14.90
C ASP A 25 -6.59 12.76 13.47
N ASP A 26 -6.36 11.89 12.48
CA ASP A 26 -6.25 12.27 11.07
C ASP A 26 -7.04 11.31 10.16
N LYS A 27 -7.48 11.84 9.01
CA LYS A 27 -8.19 11.09 7.97
C LYS A 27 -7.19 10.29 7.15
N TYR A 28 -7.52 9.05 6.80
CA TYR A 28 -6.67 8.24 5.92
C TYR A 28 -6.63 8.76 4.47
N PHE A 29 -7.66 9.52 4.03
CA PHE A 29 -7.67 10.19 2.73
C PHE A 29 -8.72 11.33 2.70
N CYS A 30 -8.54 12.26 1.76
CA CYS A 30 -9.41 13.42 1.60
C CYS A 30 -10.80 13.05 1.03
N GLU A 31 -11.82 13.77 1.50
CA GLU A 31 -13.26 13.47 1.38
C GLU A 31 -13.84 13.61 -0.04
N LEU A 32 -13.12 14.24 -0.97
CA LEU A 32 -13.61 14.52 -2.32
C LEU A 32 -13.10 13.55 -3.38
N ASP A 33 -11.83 13.12 -3.33
CA ASP A 33 -11.28 12.12 -4.26
C ASP A 33 -9.86 11.64 -3.83
N GLY A 34 -9.76 10.86 -2.76
CA GLY A 34 -8.49 10.25 -2.32
C GLY A 34 -7.75 9.48 -3.43
N TYR A 35 -8.46 8.87 -4.38
CA TYR A 35 -7.83 8.21 -5.52
C TYR A 35 -7.20 9.21 -6.49
N ALA A 36 -7.87 10.31 -6.83
CA ALA A 36 -7.26 11.36 -7.64
C ALA A 36 -6.08 12.04 -6.93
N GLU A 37 -6.13 12.16 -5.61
CA GLU A 37 -5.00 12.63 -4.80
C GLU A 37 -3.82 11.66 -4.91
N SER A 38 -4.01 10.36 -4.72
CA SER A 38 -2.96 9.35 -4.93
C SER A 38 -2.41 9.39 -6.36
N LEU A 39 -3.25 9.53 -7.38
CA LEU A 39 -2.79 9.67 -8.76
C LEU A 39 -1.98 10.95 -8.99
N TYR A 40 -2.38 12.06 -8.40
CA TYR A 40 -1.74 13.35 -8.63
C TYR A 40 -0.48 13.55 -7.76
N ALA A 41 -0.64 13.45 -6.45
CA ALA A 41 0.42 13.74 -5.49
C ALA A 41 1.46 12.63 -5.44
N PHE A 42 1.04 11.37 -5.32
CA PHE A 42 1.97 10.23 -5.23
C PHE A 42 2.47 9.82 -6.61
N CYS A 43 1.57 9.40 -7.52
CA CYS A 43 1.98 8.88 -8.82
C CYS A 43 2.55 9.98 -9.73
N GLY A 44 1.86 11.12 -9.80
CA GLY A 44 2.29 12.29 -10.59
C GLY A 44 3.55 12.93 -10.01
N GLY A 45 3.60 13.13 -8.69
CA GLY A 45 4.79 13.67 -8.00
C GLY A 45 6.05 12.82 -8.22
N ASN A 46 5.90 11.50 -8.36
CA ASN A 46 7.00 10.58 -8.66
C ASN A 46 7.20 10.30 -10.16
N GLN A 47 6.41 10.91 -11.05
CA GLN A 47 6.45 10.71 -12.51
C GLN A 47 6.39 9.22 -12.89
N LEU A 48 5.50 8.47 -12.22
CA LEU A 48 5.49 7.01 -12.34
C LEU A 48 5.20 6.54 -13.75
N ILE A 49 4.33 7.21 -14.50
CA ILE A 49 4.00 6.82 -15.89
C ILE A 49 5.24 6.90 -16.76
N GLU A 50 5.92 8.06 -16.76
CA GLU A 50 7.11 8.29 -17.58
C GLU A 50 8.25 7.35 -17.20
N ARG A 51 8.39 7.08 -15.89
CA ARG A 51 9.40 6.15 -15.37
C ARG A 51 9.10 4.72 -15.77
N PHE A 52 7.85 4.26 -15.66
CA PHE A 52 7.46 2.90 -16.07
C PHE A 52 7.65 2.68 -17.58
N GLN A 53 7.30 3.68 -18.40
CA GLN A 53 7.47 3.59 -19.86
C GLN A 53 8.94 3.55 -20.29
N LYS A 54 9.83 4.20 -19.55
CA LYS A 54 11.28 4.25 -19.84
C LYS A 54 12.07 3.16 -19.11
N PHE A 55 11.43 2.44 -18.20
CA PHE A 55 12.10 1.46 -17.37
C PHE A 55 12.46 0.22 -18.19
N ASN A 56 13.76 -0.05 -18.29
CA ASN A 56 14.32 -1.14 -19.09
C ASN A 56 15.09 -2.18 -18.25
N SER A 57 14.99 -2.09 -16.92
CA SER A 57 15.60 -3.05 -16.00
C SER A 57 14.57 -4.09 -15.54
N GLU A 58 14.99 -5.12 -14.80
CA GLU A 58 14.12 -6.24 -14.46
C GLU A 58 13.04 -5.87 -13.43
N THR A 59 13.41 -5.14 -12.36
CA THR A 59 12.49 -4.82 -11.24
C THR A 59 12.56 -3.36 -10.84
N PHE A 60 11.42 -2.67 -10.93
CA PHE A 60 11.23 -1.31 -10.43
C PHE A 60 10.82 -1.36 -8.96
N VAL A 61 11.49 -0.61 -8.09
CA VAL A 61 11.20 -0.64 -6.64
C VAL A 61 10.60 0.69 -6.20
N ILE A 62 9.50 0.63 -5.45
CA ILE A 62 8.88 1.77 -4.77
C ILE A 62 8.96 1.55 -3.27
N GLY A 63 9.44 2.55 -2.53
CA GLY A 63 9.43 2.57 -1.07
C GLY A 63 8.43 3.60 -0.56
N GLU A 64 7.62 3.23 0.43
CA GLU A 64 6.63 4.09 1.09
C GLU A 64 6.75 3.98 2.62
N THR A 65 6.43 5.08 3.30
CA THR A 65 6.25 5.12 4.75
C THR A 65 4.76 5.32 5.05
N GLY A 66 4.13 4.35 5.70
CA GLY A 66 2.69 4.30 5.94
C GLY A 66 1.95 3.65 4.78
N PHE A 67 1.50 2.40 4.95
CA PHE A 67 0.71 1.70 3.94
C PHE A 67 -0.75 2.18 3.96
N GLY A 68 -1.28 2.43 5.16
CA GLY A 68 -2.66 2.83 5.40
C GLY A 68 -3.66 1.89 4.74
N THR A 69 -4.44 2.44 3.79
CA THR A 69 -5.44 1.68 3.03
C THR A 69 -4.87 0.99 1.79
N GLY A 70 -3.59 1.21 1.47
CA GLY A 70 -2.95 0.69 0.26
C GLY A 70 -3.31 1.46 -1.01
N LEU A 71 -3.96 2.62 -0.93
CA LEU A 71 -4.45 3.35 -2.11
C LEU A 71 -3.31 3.77 -3.06
N ASN A 72 -2.15 4.16 -2.54
CA ASN A 72 -0.97 4.48 -3.34
C ASN A 72 -0.42 3.24 -4.06
N PHE A 73 -0.38 2.09 -3.37
CA PHE A 73 -0.01 0.82 -3.98
C PHE A 73 -0.96 0.43 -5.12
N LEU A 74 -2.28 0.48 -4.91
CA LEU A 74 -3.28 0.13 -5.92
C LEU A 74 -3.24 1.10 -7.13
N SER A 75 -3.00 2.38 -6.87
CA SER A 75 -2.82 3.40 -7.91
C SER A 75 -1.54 3.14 -8.73
N ALA A 76 -0.43 2.83 -8.07
CA ALA A 76 0.82 2.47 -8.73
C ALA A 76 0.69 1.18 -9.54
N TRP A 77 -0.02 0.17 -9.02
CA TRP A 77 -0.34 -1.06 -9.75
C TRP A 77 -1.05 -0.74 -11.07
N GLN A 78 -2.16 0.00 -11.05
CA GLN A 78 -2.90 0.28 -12.29
C GLN A 78 -2.04 0.98 -13.35
N LEU A 79 -1.21 1.93 -12.92
CA LEU A 79 -0.28 2.61 -13.83
C LEU A 79 0.80 1.66 -14.34
N PHE A 80 1.34 0.80 -13.49
CA PHE A 80 2.34 -0.18 -13.87
C PHE A 80 1.80 -1.18 -14.89
N GLU A 81 0.64 -1.79 -14.63
CA GLU A 81 0.00 -2.74 -15.55
C GLU A 81 -0.28 -2.12 -16.92
N LYS A 82 -0.64 -0.83 -16.94
CA LYS A 82 -0.97 -0.11 -18.17
C LYS A 82 0.24 0.39 -18.96
N HIS A 83 1.33 0.75 -18.28
CA HIS A 83 2.42 1.53 -18.88
C HIS A 83 3.78 0.83 -18.89
N ALA A 84 3.99 -0.18 -18.06
CA ALA A 84 5.25 -0.93 -18.04
C ALA A 84 5.26 -2.04 -19.09
N GLU A 85 6.44 -2.33 -19.63
CA GLU A 85 6.63 -3.48 -20.53
C GLU A 85 6.30 -4.81 -19.85
N ASN A 86 5.82 -5.80 -20.61
CA ASN A 86 5.34 -7.08 -20.09
C ASN A 86 6.36 -7.86 -19.26
N ASN A 87 7.66 -7.67 -19.51
CA ASN A 87 8.73 -8.36 -18.81
C ASN A 87 9.20 -7.61 -17.55
N SER A 88 8.72 -6.38 -17.34
CA SER A 88 9.05 -5.59 -16.15
C SER A 88 8.31 -6.12 -14.94
N ARG A 89 8.96 -6.00 -13.78
CA ARG A 89 8.39 -6.28 -12.46
C ARG A 89 8.34 -5.01 -11.61
N LEU A 90 7.40 -4.97 -10.67
CA LEU A 90 7.26 -3.94 -9.64
C LEU A 90 7.42 -4.59 -8.26
N HIS A 91 8.26 -4.02 -7.42
CA HIS A 91 8.34 -4.35 -6.00
C HIS A 91 7.96 -3.12 -5.20
N PHE A 92 6.82 -3.19 -4.52
CA PHE A 92 6.36 -2.14 -3.62
C PHE A 92 6.68 -2.53 -2.17
N VAL A 93 7.41 -1.69 -1.47
CA VAL A 93 7.83 -1.90 -0.08
C VAL A 93 7.24 -0.79 0.77
N SER A 94 6.44 -1.13 1.77
CA SER A 94 5.84 -0.17 2.69
C SER A 94 6.14 -0.51 4.14
N LEU A 95 6.28 0.50 4.97
CA LEU A 95 6.37 0.37 6.43
C LEU A 95 5.02 0.76 7.04
N GLU A 96 4.43 -0.11 7.86
CA GLU A 96 3.16 0.17 8.51
C GLU A 96 3.24 -0.08 10.01
N LYS A 97 2.91 0.93 10.80
CA LYS A 97 2.96 0.85 12.27
C LYS A 97 1.66 0.31 12.86
N PHE A 98 0.53 0.63 12.23
CA PHE A 98 -0.80 0.28 12.70
C PHE A 98 -1.62 -0.28 11.53
N PRO A 99 -1.44 -1.56 11.19
CA PRO A 99 -2.18 -2.16 10.09
C PRO A 99 -3.67 -2.22 10.36
N MET A 100 -4.47 -1.96 9.34
CA MET A 100 -5.92 -2.10 9.39
C MET A 100 -6.31 -3.58 9.52
N THR A 101 -7.48 -3.88 10.08
CA THR A 101 -8.04 -5.23 9.97
C THR A 101 -8.42 -5.51 8.51
N VAL A 102 -8.52 -6.78 8.12
CA VAL A 102 -9.00 -7.17 6.77
C VAL A 102 -10.37 -6.56 6.47
N ASN A 103 -11.27 -6.54 7.46
CA ASN A 103 -12.61 -5.98 7.31
C ASN A 103 -12.57 -4.46 7.11
N ASP A 104 -11.71 -3.75 7.84
CA ASP A 104 -11.57 -2.30 7.70
C ASP A 104 -10.90 -1.94 6.37
N LEU A 105 -9.89 -2.71 5.95
CA LEU A 105 -9.26 -2.54 4.65
C LEU A 105 -10.29 -2.72 3.52
N GLN A 106 -11.05 -3.81 3.55
CA GLN A 106 -12.11 -4.08 2.58
C GLN A 106 -13.15 -2.95 2.56
N ARG A 107 -13.60 -2.50 3.73
CA ARG A 107 -14.56 -1.40 3.83
C ARG A 107 -14.00 -0.11 3.26
N SER A 108 -12.74 0.22 3.56
CA SER A 108 -12.08 1.45 3.08
C SER A 108 -11.94 1.49 1.56
N LEU A 109 -11.61 0.34 0.96
CA LEU A 109 -11.39 0.21 -0.47
C LEU A 109 -12.69 0.10 -1.28
N SER A 110 -13.80 -0.32 -0.67
CA SER A 110 -15.09 -0.51 -1.35
C SER A 110 -15.67 0.77 -1.99
N ILE A 111 -15.18 1.94 -1.58
CA ILE A 111 -15.57 3.25 -2.11
C ILE A 111 -15.04 3.43 -3.55
N TRP A 112 -13.90 2.82 -3.88
CA TRP A 112 -13.19 2.98 -5.15
C TRP A 112 -13.56 1.89 -6.16
N LYS A 113 -14.72 2.06 -6.81
CA LYS A 113 -15.22 1.08 -7.78
C LYS A 113 -14.25 0.73 -8.91
N ASN A 114 -13.41 1.69 -9.31
CA ASN A 114 -12.38 1.52 -10.34
C ASN A 114 -11.17 0.69 -9.87
N LEU A 115 -11.06 0.41 -8.57
CA LEU A 115 -10.01 -0.42 -7.97
C LEU A 115 -10.52 -1.78 -7.49
N ASN A 116 -11.79 -2.13 -7.75
CA ASN A 116 -12.40 -3.32 -7.16
C ASN A 116 -11.64 -4.62 -7.44
N ARG A 117 -10.99 -4.75 -8.60
CA ARG A 117 -10.21 -5.94 -8.96
C ARG A 117 -8.96 -6.02 -8.08
N GLU A 118 -8.16 -4.97 -8.08
CA GLU A 118 -6.88 -4.88 -7.37
C GLU A 118 -7.11 -4.90 -5.86
N ALA A 119 -8.14 -4.19 -5.39
CA ALA A 119 -8.56 -4.21 -3.99
C ALA A 119 -9.03 -5.59 -3.55
N GLY A 120 -9.78 -6.31 -4.39
CA GLY A 120 -10.19 -7.69 -4.12
C GLY A 120 -8.98 -8.62 -3.96
N GLU A 121 -8.05 -8.59 -4.93
CA GLU A 121 -6.82 -9.38 -4.86
C GLU A 121 -5.97 -9.02 -3.63
N LEU A 122 -5.85 -7.74 -3.31
CA LEU A 122 -5.16 -7.28 -2.10
C LEU A 122 -5.82 -7.85 -0.85
N VAL A 123 -7.13 -7.65 -0.68
CA VAL A 123 -7.87 -8.11 0.51
C VAL A 123 -7.80 -9.63 0.68
N ASP A 124 -7.89 -10.39 -0.43
CA ASP A 124 -7.80 -11.85 -0.40
C ASP A 124 -6.43 -12.35 0.07
N GLN A 125 -5.36 -11.60 -0.24
CA GLN A 125 -3.99 -11.92 0.19
C GLN A 125 -3.60 -11.24 1.50
N TYR A 126 -4.35 -10.22 1.95
CA TYR A 126 -4.13 -9.47 3.19
C TYR A 126 -4.50 -10.35 4.39
N GLY A 127 -3.63 -11.33 4.67
CA GLY A 127 -3.84 -12.39 5.65
C GLY A 127 -3.50 -11.98 7.09
N ARG A 128 -3.02 -12.95 7.88
CA ARG A 128 -2.62 -12.71 9.27
C ARG A 128 -1.52 -11.66 9.33
N ILE A 129 -1.83 -10.55 9.99
CA ILE A 129 -0.89 -9.49 10.32
C ILE A 129 0.08 -10.05 11.38
N CYS A 130 1.26 -10.48 10.92
CA CYS A 130 2.40 -10.85 11.76
C CYS A 130 3.53 -9.82 11.56
N ASP A 131 4.82 -10.19 11.71
CA ASP A 131 5.93 -9.22 11.60
C ASP A 131 6.02 -8.55 10.21
N SER A 132 5.59 -9.24 9.14
CA SER A 132 5.55 -8.70 7.78
C SER A 132 4.52 -9.42 6.90
N HIS A 133 3.99 -8.72 5.91
CA HIS A 133 3.19 -9.29 4.82
C HIS A 133 3.99 -9.29 3.52
N GLU A 134 3.93 -10.40 2.77
CA GLU A 134 4.39 -10.47 1.38
C GLU A 134 3.27 -11.03 0.51
N GLY A 135 3.01 -10.38 -0.61
CA GLY A 135 1.98 -10.77 -1.57
C GLY A 135 2.49 -10.66 -3.01
N GLN A 136 2.02 -11.56 -3.88
CA GLN A 136 2.33 -11.53 -5.30
C GLN A 136 1.06 -11.36 -6.12
N PHE A 137 1.13 -10.43 -7.07
CA PHE A 137 -0.01 -9.98 -7.85
C PHE A 137 0.34 -9.89 -9.33
N LEU A 138 -0.68 -9.75 -10.17
CA LEU A 138 -0.52 -9.64 -11.63
C LEU A 138 0.39 -10.75 -12.18
N ASN A 139 0.06 -12.00 -11.85
CA ASN A 139 0.84 -13.19 -12.23
C ASN A 139 2.33 -13.13 -11.81
N GLY A 140 2.61 -12.57 -10.64
CA GLY A 140 3.97 -12.44 -10.09
C GLY A 140 4.77 -11.27 -10.65
N ARG A 141 4.17 -10.40 -11.48
CA ARG A 141 4.83 -9.17 -11.93
C ARG A 141 4.88 -8.10 -10.85
N ILE A 142 4.00 -8.16 -9.86
CA ILE A 142 3.97 -7.22 -8.76
C ILE A 142 4.21 -7.99 -7.46
N THR A 143 5.17 -7.52 -6.67
CA THR A 143 5.41 -7.99 -5.31
C THR A 143 5.12 -6.85 -4.35
N LEU A 144 4.33 -7.11 -3.32
CA LEU A 144 4.12 -6.20 -2.20
C LEU A 144 4.82 -6.76 -0.98
N THR A 145 5.61 -5.94 -0.30
CA THR A 145 6.15 -6.22 1.02
C THR A 145 5.68 -5.13 1.97
N ILE A 146 5.00 -5.51 3.05
CA ILE A 146 4.64 -4.61 4.13
C ILE A 146 5.39 -5.06 5.38
N ILE A 147 6.20 -4.19 5.94
CA ILE A 147 6.90 -4.45 7.20
C ILE A 147 6.07 -3.81 8.30
N PHE A 148 5.62 -4.63 9.25
CA PHE A 148 4.80 -4.15 10.35
C PHE A 148 5.68 -3.80 11.56
N ASP A 149 6.31 -2.62 11.52
CA ASP A 149 7.10 -2.12 12.63
C ASP A 149 7.05 -0.59 12.71
N ASP A 150 7.52 -0.05 13.84
CA ASP A 150 7.79 1.37 13.95
C ASP A 150 8.88 1.75 12.95
N VAL A 151 8.64 2.79 12.14
CA VAL A 151 9.57 3.32 11.13
C VAL A 151 10.97 3.56 11.71
N LEU A 152 11.05 3.95 12.99
CA LEU A 152 12.31 4.18 13.68
C LEU A 152 13.10 2.89 13.96
N ASN A 153 12.43 1.77 14.23
CA ASN A 153 13.09 0.46 14.41
C ASN A 153 13.53 -0.12 13.05
N ALA A 154 12.68 -0.01 12.02
CA ALA A 154 12.96 -0.53 10.69
C ALA A 154 14.16 0.16 10.02
N LEU A 155 14.28 1.48 10.16
CA LEU A 155 15.42 2.24 9.62
C LEU A 155 16.75 1.88 10.29
N ASP A 156 16.76 1.62 11.60
CA ASP A 156 17.96 1.20 12.32
C ASP A 156 18.38 -0.23 11.96
N GLU A 157 17.43 -1.12 11.66
CA GLU A 157 17.73 -2.48 11.21
C GLU A 157 18.27 -2.49 9.76
N MET A 158 17.75 -1.63 8.88
CA MET A 158 18.25 -1.47 7.52
C MET A 158 19.68 -0.90 7.48
N LYS A 159 20.00 0.09 8.33
CA LYS A 159 21.37 0.63 8.48
C LYS A 159 22.38 -0.39 9.02
N ARG A 160 21.92 -1.38 9.79
CA ARG A 160 22.79 -2.44 10.33
C ARG A 160 23.15 -3.51 9.30
N ARG A 161 22.47 -3.56 8.15
CA ARG A 161 22.67 -4.55 7.09
C ARG A 161 23.40 -4.01 5.85
N SER A 162 23.78 -2.73 5.85
CA SER A 162 24.67 -2.08 4.87
C SER A 162 26.09 -1.94 5.41
#